data_AF-A0A5C8KBP5-F1
#
_entry.id   AF-A0A5C8KBP5-F1
#
_cell.length_a   1.000
_cell.length_b   1.000
_cell.length_c   1.000
_cell.angle_alpha   90.00
_cell.angle_beta   90.00
_cell.angle_gamma   90.00
#
_symmetry.space_group_name_H-M   'P 1'
#
loop_
_entity.id
_entity.type
_entity.pdbx_description
1 polymer ?
#
loop_
_entity_poly.entity_id
_entity_poly.type
_entity_poly.pdbx_seq_one_letter_code
_entity_poly.pdbx_strand_id
1 'polypeptide(L)'
;MGIKEILTRKARRDLRKAIKLKKQQNMEIRDSLAMERTKLANERTFLSYERTAVAMILGGLTFIKLFDDLIYVGLGILAIPAGIAIGVFGYMRFSRKRSEILHHTRAYTPTSPVLAEVDAEEEDEEEQNRPASK
;
A
#
# COMPACT_ATOMS: atom_id res chain seq x y z
N MET A 1 -34.13 20.51 -27.33
CA MET A 1 -33.39 21.79 -27.31
C MET A 1 -32.25 21.67 -26.32
N GLY A 2 -31.01 21.87 -26.78
CA GLY A 2 -29.82 21.39 -26.06
C GLY A 2 -29.37 22.32 -24.94
N ILE A 3 -29.09 21.74 -23.76
CA ILE A 3 -28.47 22.39 -22.59
C ILE A 3 -27.17 23.15 -22.96
N LYS A 4 -26.57 22.82 -24.12
CA LYS A 4 -25.35 23.42 -24.67
C LYS A 4 -25.51 24.89 -25.11
N GLU A 5 -26.73 25.41 -25.30
CA GLU A 5 -26.93 26.74 -25.89
C GLU A 5 -26.96 27.90 -24.88
N ILE A 6 -27.28 27.62 -23.61
CA ILE A 6 -27.54 28.67 -22.59
C ILE A 6 -26.27 29.10 -21.83
N LEU A 7 -25.18 28.32 -21.90
CA LEU A 7 -23.95 28.62 -21.15
C LEU A 7 -23.11 29.73 -21.82
N THR A 8 -22.91 30.84 -21.12
CA THR A 8 -21.95 31.92 -21.45
C THR A 8 -20.54 31.37 -21.66
N ARG A 9 -19.73 32.02 -22.52
CA ARG A 9 -18.36 31.60 -22.83
C ARG A 9 -17.47 31.43 -21.59
N LYS A 10 -17.71 32.22 -20.53
CA LYS A 10 -16.99 32.14 -19.24
C LYS A 10 -17.36 30.86 -18.48
N ALA A 11 -18.66 30.61 -18.27
CA ALA A 11 -19.17 29.42 -17.59
C ALA A 11 -18.69 28.10 -18.25
N ARG A 12 -18.58 28.04 -19.59
CA ARG A 12 -18.01 26.87 -20.28
C ARG A 12 -16.53 26.66 -19.99
N ARG A 13 -15.78 27.74 -19.76
CA ARG A 13 -14.34 27.70 -19.48
C ARG A 13 -14.09 27.20 -18.06
N ASP A 14 -14.88 27.68 -17.11
CA ASP A 14 -14.79 27.31 -15.69
C ASP A 14 -15.22 25.86 -15.47
N LEU A 15 -16.29 25.40 -16.13
CA LEU A 15 -16.71 24.00 -16.08
C LEU A 15 -15.63 23.05 -16.64
N ARG A 16 -14.96 23.44 -17.74
CA ARG A 16 -13.86 22.65 -18.29
C ARG A 16 -12.66 22.59 -17.35
N LYS A 17 -12.36 23.68 -16.64
CA LYS A 17 -11.32 23.70 -15.59
C LYS A 17 -11.71 22.75 -14.46
N ALA A 18 -12.89 22.89 -13.86
CA ALA A 18 -13.37 22.03 -12.77
C ALA A 18 -13.37 20.53 -13.14
N ILE A 19 -13.81 20.17 -14.34
CA ILE A 19 -13.77 18.78 -14.83
C ILE A 19 -12.33 18.28 -14.96
N LYS A 20 -11.41 19.13 -15.45
CA LYS A 20 -9.98 18.76 -15.58
C LYS A 20 -9.33 18.54 -14.21
N LEU A 21 -9.63 19.40 -13.23
CA LEU A 21 -9.14 19.29 -11.85
C LEU A 21 -9.64 18.00 -11.18
N LYS A 22 -10.97 17.77 -11.22
CA LYS A 22 -11.58 16.54 -10.67
C LYS A 22 -11.04 15.27 -11.35
N LYS A 23 -10.70 15.34 -12.64
CA LYS A 23 -10.05 14.25 -13.37
C LYS A 23 -8.62 14.02 -12.87
N GLN A 24 -7.84 15.06 -12.61
CA GLN A 24 -6.48 14.93 -12.08
C GLN A 24 -6.46 14.35 -10.67
N GLN A 25 -7.30 14.86 -9.76
CA GLN A 25 -7.45 14.29 -8.40
C GLN A 25 -7.86 12.81 -8.42
N ASN A 26 -8.80 12.43 -9.29
CA ASN A 26 -9.19 11.02 -9.43
C ASN A 26 -8.06 10.14 -9.95
N MET A 27 -7.21 10.64 -10.85
CA MET A 27 -6.05 9.89 -11.32
C MET A 27 -5.05 9.68 -10.18
N GLU A 28 -4.84 10.72 -9.39
CA GLU A 28 -3.94 10.73 -8.25
C GLU A 28 -4.34 9.71 -7.16
N ILE A 29 -5.59 9.75 -6.70
CA ILE A 29 -6.14 8.81 -5.71
C ILE A 29 -6.08 7.37 -6.23
N ARG A 30 -6.32 7.17 -7.54
CA ARG A 30 -6.27 5.84 -8.13
C ARG A 30 -4.86 5.28 -8.13
N ASP A 31 -3.85 6.12 -8.40
CA ASP A 31 -2.45 5.70 -8.41
C ASP A 31 -1.94 5.41 -7.00
N SER A 32 -2.32 6.21 -6.00
CA SER A 32 -1.98 5.94 -4.59
C SER A 32 -2.64 4.65 -4.08
N LEU A 33 -3.92 4.43 -4.40
CA LEU A 33 -4.64 3.22 -4.04
C LEU A 33 -4.11 1.98 -4.77
N ALA A 34 -3.64 2.14 -6.02
CA ALA A 34 -2.97 1.07 -6.75
C ALA A 34 -1.64 0.69 -6.07
N MET A 35 -0.85 1.68 -5.63
CA MET A 35 0.40 1.47 -4.90
C MET A 35 0.14 0.70 -3.59
N GLU A 36 -0.86 1.12 -2.81
CA GLU A 36 -1.21 0.45 -1.56
C GLU A 36 -1.63 -1.01 -1.79
N ARG A 37 -2.40 -1.29 -2.85
CA ARG A 37 -2.76 -2.66 -3.24
C ARG A 37 -1.55 -3.53 -3.57
N THR A 38 -0.54 -2.98 -4.24
CA THR A 38 0.70 -3.72 -4.53
C THR A 38 1.52 -4.01 -3.28
N LYS A 39 1.53 -3.08 -2.31
CA LYS A 39 2.17 -3.27 -1.02
C LYS A 39 1.49 -4.36 -0.19
N LEU A 40 0.16 -4.30 -0.07
CA LEU A 40 -0.65 -5.30 0.65
C LEU A 40 -0.48 -6.71 0.03
N ALA A 41 -0.39 -6.80 -1.29
CA ALA A 41 -0.12 -8.06 -1.99
C ALA A 41 1.28 -8.63 -1.67
N ASN A 42 2.31 -7.79 -1.60
CA ASN A 42 3.66 -8.22 -1.19
C ASN A 42 3.68 -8.69 0.29
N GLU A 43 3.02 -7.97 1.20
CA GLU A 43 2.91 -8.37 2.61
C GLU A 43 2.18 -9.72 2.76
N ARG A 44 1.12 -9.95 1.98
CA ARG A 44 0.44 -11.25 1.92
C ARG A 44 1.39 -12.38 1.51
N THR A 45 2.25 -12.16 0.51
CA THR A 45 3.22 -13.20 0.10
C THR A 45 4.23 -13.50 1.20
N PHE A 46 4.66 -12.46 1.94
CA PHE A 46 5.56 -12.63 3.09
C PHE A 46 4.93 -13.46 4.21
N LEU A 47 3.70 -13.15 4.62
CA LEU A 47 2.97 -13.92 5.65
C LEU A 47 2.75 -15.39 5.23
N SER A 48 2.61 -15.65 3.93
CA SER A 48 2.53 -17.02 3.41
C SER A 48 3.85 -17.78 3.55
N TYR A 49 5.00 -17.13 3.32
CA TYR A 49 6.32 -17.74 3.55
C TYR A 49 6.58 -18.00 5.04
N GLU A 50 6.16 -17.09 5.92
CA GLU A 50 6.26 -17.29 7.37
C GLU A 50 5.40 -18.48 7.83
N ARG A 51 4.14 -18.54 7.37
CA ARG A 51 3.24 -19.65 7.68
C ARG A 51 3.82 -21.01 7.29
N THR A 52 4.39 -21.12 6.10
CA THR A 52 4.97 -22.39 5.64
C THR A 52 6.24 -22.73 6.42
N ALA A 53 7.06 -21.76 6.78
CA ALA A 53 8.22 -21.98 7.63
C ALA A 53 7.83 -22.51 9.01
N VAL A 54 6.86 -21.86 9.68
CA VAL A 54 6.35 -22.30 11.00
C VAL A 54 5.72 -23.68 10.91
N ALA A 55 4.90 -23.94 9.88
CA ALA A 55 4.28 -25.25 9.67
C ALA A 55 5.32 -26.36 9.47
N MET A 56 6.39 -26.10 8.71
CA MET A 56 7.47 -27.06 8.49
C MET A 56 8.24 -27.36 9.79
N ILE A 57 8.54 -26.33 10.60
CA ILE A 57 9.21 -26.49 11.89
C ILE A 57 8.34 -27.29 12.86
N LEU A 58 7.05 -26.93 12.99
CA LEU A 58 6.11 -27.64 13.85
C LEU A 58 5.90 -29.09 13.39
N GLY A 59 5.85 -29.32 12.07
CA GLY A 59 5.80 -30.66 11.50
C GLY A 59 7.04 -31.49 11.83
N GLY A 60 8.24 -30.92 11.68
CA GLY A 60 9.49 -31.58 12.07
C GLY A 60 9.56 -31.90 13.56
N LEU A 61 9.16 -30.97 14.42
CA LEU A 61 9.07 -31.19 15.87
C LEU A 61 8.05 -32.28 16.22
N THR A 62 6.91 -32.32 15.51
CA THR A 62 5.90 -33.37 15.68
C THR A 62 6.46 -34.74 15.30
N PHE A 63 7.18 -34.84 14.18
CA PHE A 63 7.80 -36.10 13.77
C PHE A 63 8.82 -36.62 14.79
N ILE A 64 9.64 -35.74 15.36
CA ILE A 64 10.62 -36.12 16.39
C ILE A 64 9.93 -36.54 17.69
N LYS A 65 8.82 -35.89 18.06
CA LYS A 65 8.17 -36.11 19.36
C LYS A 65 7.16 -37.25 19.38
N LEU A 66 6.51 -37.54 18.25
CA LEU A 66 5.48 -38.59 18.16
C LEU A 66 6.02 -39.94 17.68
N PHE A 67 7.17 -39.97 17.00
CA PHE A 67 7.72 -41.20 16.42
C PHE A 67 9.12 -41.46 16.96
N ASP A 68 9.30 -42.63 17.59
CA ASP A 68 10.60 -43.13 18.05
C ASP A 68 11.41 -43.85 16.95
N ASP A 69 10.84 -43.97 15.74
CA ASP A 69 11.52 -44.61 14.62
C ASP A 69 12.63 -43.71 14.06
N LEU A 70 13.82 -44.29 13.86
CA LEU A 70 15.04 -43.58 13.47
C LEU A 70 14.86 -42.80 12.15
N ILE A 71 14.00 -43.31 11.26
CA ILE A 71 13.68 -42.69 9.96
C ILE A 71 12.92 -41.38 10.17
N TYR A 72 11.90 -41.36 11.04
CA TYR A 72 11.08 -40.17 11.29
C TYR A 72 11.84 -39.10 12.09
N VAL A 73 12.68 -39.53 13.04
CA VAL A 73 13.58 -38.63 13.77
C VAL A 73 14.58 -37.95 12.81
N GLY A 74 15.19 -38.71 11.90
CA GLY A 74 16.08 -38.16 10.88
C GLY A 74 15.38 -37.15 9.96
N LEU A 75 14.14 -37.44 9.56
CA LEU A 75 13.34 -36.57 8.71
C LEU A 75 12.95 -35.27 9.42
N GLY A 76 12.62 -35.34 10.71
CA GLY A 76 12.35 -34.16 11.54
C GLY A 76 13.59 -33.29 11.76
N ILE A 77 14.76 -33.90 11.98
CA ILE A 77 16.04 -33.19 12.10
C ILE A 77 16.40 -32.45 10.81
N LEU A 78 16.05 -33.00 9.64
CA LEU A 78 16.24 -32.31 8.35
C LEU A 78 15.17 -31.23 8.10
N ALA A 79 13.93 -31.46 8.56
CA ALA A 79 12.80 -30.56 8.35
C ALA A 79 12.93 -29.23 9.11
N ILE A 80 13.50 -29.24 10.32
CA ILE A 80 13.72 -28.04 11.14
C ILE A 80 14.64 -27.02 10.45
N PRO A 81 15.88 -27.34 10.04
CA PRO A 81 16.76 -26.41 9.34
C PRO A 81 16.20 -26.02 7.97
N ALA A 82 15.48 -26.91 7.28
CA ALA A 82 14.78 -26.56 6.04
C ALA A 82 13.69 -25.51 6.28
N GLY A 83 12.88 -25.66 7.34
CA GLY A 83 11.88 -24.68 7.75
C GLY A 83 12.49 -23.33 8.13
N ILE A 84 13.60 -23.34 8.87
CA ILE A 84 14.37 -22.13 9.21
C ILE A 84 14.90 -21.46 7.93
N ALA A 85 15.49 -22.23 7.00
CA ALA A 85 16.01 -21.70 5.74
C ALA A 85 14.91 -21.03 4.91
N ILE A 86 13.71 -21.63 4.84
CA ILE A 86 12.55 -21.04 4.15
C ILE A 86 12.09 -19.76 4.85
N GLY A 87 12.04 -19.75 6.19
CA GLY A 87 11.70 -18.56 6.97
C GLY A 87 12.69 -17.41 6.76
N VAL A 88 13.99 -17.70 6.82
CA VAL A 88 15.07 -16.72 6.57
C VAL A 88 15.03 -16.22 5.12
N PHE A 89 14.80 -17.10 4.15
CA PHE A 89 14.66 -16.71 2.74
C PHE A 89 13.44 -15.79 2.53
N GLY A 90 12.30 -16.11 3.14
CA GLY A 90 11.10 -15.28 3.14
C GLY A 90 11.33 -13.91 3.77
N TYR A 91 12.00 -13.87 4.92
CA TYR A 91 12.37 -12.63 5.63
C TYR A 91 13.32 -11.75 4.81
N MET A 92 14.40 -12.33 4.27
CA MET A 92 15.37 -11.61 3.46
C MET A 92 14.73 -11.04 2.18
N ARG A 93 13.82 -11.79 1.54
CA ARG A 93 13.07 -11.36 0.35
C ARG A 93 12.16 -10.17 0.65
N PHE A 94 11.47 -10.19 1.80
CA PHE A 94 10.60 -9.10 2.23
C PHE A 94 11.39 -7.84 2.58
N SER A 95 12.50 -8.00 3.31
CA SER A 95 13.32 -6.86 3.74
C SER A 95 13.98 -6.13 2.57
N ARG A 96 14.40 -6.84 1.52
CA ARG A 96 14.96 -6.22 0.28
C ARG A 96 13.94 -5.36 -0.47
N LYS A 97 12.68 -5.79 -0.57
CA LYS A 97 11.62 -5.02 -1.26
C LYS A 97 11.16 -3.80 -0.47
N ARG A 98 11.24 -3.84 0.86
CA ARG A 98 10.81 -2.73 1.72
C ARG A 98 11.66 -1.47 1.50
N SER A 99 12.95 -1.62 1.17
CA SER A 99 13.87 -0.51 0.92
C SER A 99 13.61 0.23 -0.40
N GLU A 100 13.11 -0.46 -1.43
CA GLU A 100 12.84 0.13 -2.74
C GLU A 100 11.56 0.99 -2.72
N ILE A 101 10.55 0.56 -1.96
CA ILE A 101 9.28 1.28 -1.80
C ILE A 101 9.48 2.56 -0.99
N LEU A 102 10.35 2.55 0.04
CA LEU A 102 10.62 3.73 0.86
C LEU A 102 11.32 4.85 0.07
N HIS A 103 12.14 4.48 -0.92
CA HIS A 103 12.86 5.42 -1.77
C HIS A 103 11.94 6.15 -2.76
N HIS A 104 10.85 5.53 -3.21
CA HIS A 104 9.81 6.18 -4.02
C HIS A 104 8.70 6.86 -3.22
N THR A 105 8.50 6.49 -1.96
CA THR A 105 7.53 7.17 -1.09
C THR A 105 7.94 8.62 -0.81
N ARG A 106 9.25 8.93 -0.82
CA ARG A 106 9.77 10.30 -0.65
C ARG A 106 9.70 11.18 -1.90
N ALA A 107 9.52 10.58 -3.08
CA ALA A 107 9.41 11.30 -4.35
C ALA A 107 7.96 11.52 -4.77
N TYR A 108 6.98 11.03 -3.99
CA TYR A 108 5.60 11.45 -4.12
C TYR A 108 5.42 12.84 -3.51
N THR A 109 6.00 13.82 -4.18
CA THR A 109 5.57 15.20 -4.02
C THR A 109 4.22 15.29 -4.72
N PRO A 110 3.13 15.71 -4.06
CA PRO A 110 1.88 15.99 -4.75
C PRO A 110 2.21 16.93 -5.93
N THR A 111 2.16 16.38 -7.15
CA THR A 111 2.52 17.13 -8.37
C THR A 111 1.37 18.06 -8.76
N SER A 112 0.28 18.04 -8.00
CA SER A 112 -0.86 18.89 -8.20
C SER A 112 -0.66 20.21 -7.44
N PRO A 113 -0.29 21.32 -8.09
CA PRO A 113 -0.38 22.67 -7.51
C PRO A 113 -1.79 22.98 -6.98
N VAL A 114 -2.80 22.19 -7.38
CA VAL A 114 -4.20 22.28 -6.96
C VAL A 114 -4.41 21.77 -5.53
N LEU A 115 -3.64 20.80 -5.02
CA LEU A 115 -3.78 20.40 -3.60
C LEU A 115 -3.20 21.48 -2.68
N ALA A 116 -2.12 22.14 -3.12
CA ALA A 116 -1.57 23.30 -2.45
C ALA A 116 -2.49 24.54 -2.56
N GLU A 117 -3.22 24.71 -3.67
CA GLU A 117 -4.27 25.73 -3.80
C GLU A 117 -5.53 25.39 -2.99
N VAL A 118 -5.92 24.12 -2.87
CA VAL A 118 -7.07 23.70 -2.05
C VAL A 118 -6.75 23.80 -0.56
N ASP A 119 -5.54 23.41 -0.12
CA ASP A 119 -5.09 23.65 1.25
C ASP A 119 -5.01 25.18 1.54
N ALA A 120 -4.57 26.00 0.57
CA ALA A 120 -4.56 27.45 0.72
C ALA A 120 -5.99 28.06 0.72
N GLU A 121 -6.91 27.53 -0.10
CA GLU A 121 -8.32 27.93 -0.09
C GLU A 121 -9.03 27.46 1.19
N GLU A 122 -8.68 26.30 1.75
CA GLU A 122 -9.17 25.82 3.05
C GLU A 122 -8.61 26.67 4.21
N GLU A 123 -7.34 27.09 4.16
CA GLU A 123 -6.76 28.05 5.13
C GLU A 123 -7.46 29.43 5.06
N ASP A 124 -7.75 29.94 3.85
CA ASP A 124 -8.47 31.19 3.65
C ASP A 124 -9.95 31.09 4.11
N GLU A 125 -10.61 29.95 3.88
CA GLU A 125 -11.98 29.70 4.35
C GLU A 125 -12.04 29.51 5.89
N GLU A 126 -11.05 28.84 6.50
CA GLU A 126 -10.94 28.70 7.96
C GLU A 126 -10.59 30.03 8.66
N GLU A 127 -9.72 30.86 8.05
CA GLU A 127 -9.35 32.17 8.59
C GLU A 127 -10.50 33.19 8.45
N GLN A 128 -11.30 33.09 7.38
CA GLN A 128 -12.50 33.90 7.19
C GLN A 128 -13.67 33.46 8.09
N ASN A 129 -13.68 32.21 8.56
CA ASN A 129 -14.74 31.66 9.42
C ASN A 129 -14.34 31.52 10.90
N ARG A 130 -13.16 32.04 11.30
CA ARG A 130 -12.73 32.09 12.71
C ARG A 130 -13.71 32.99 13.49
N PRO A 131 -14.50 32.45 14.44
CA PRO A 131 -15.44 33.28 15.18
C PRO A 131 -14.65 34.30 15.99
N ALA A 132 -15.03 35.58 15.87
CA ALA A 132 -14.44 36.67 16.62
C ALA A 132 -14.60 36.38 18.12
N SER A 133 -13.55 35.80 18.72
CA SER A 133 -13.44 35.64 20.16
C SER A 133 -13.40 37.03 20.77
N LYS A 134 -14.40 37.31 21.60
CA LYS A 134 -14.43 38.43 22.55
C LYS A 134 -13.14 38.51 23.35
#